data_AF-A0A1F7MT26-F1
#
_entry.id   AF-A0A1F7MT26-F1
#
_cell.length_a   1.000
_cell.length_b   1.000
_cell.length_c   1.000
_cell.angle_alpha   90.00
_cell.angle_beta   90.00
_cell.angle_gamma   90.00
#
_symmetry.space_group_name_H-M   'P 1'
#
loop_
_entity.id
_entity.type
_entity.pdbx_description
1 polymer ?
#
loop_
_entity_poly.entity_id
_entity_poly.type
_entity_poly.pdbx_seq_one_letter_code
_entity_poly.pdbx_strand_id
1 'polypeptide(L)'
;MVLFLIASGLSLIFGVTRIVNFAHGSFYMLAAYLTYTLTAALPLGGGSFYVAVLLAAAAVGAVGFAVETALLRRVYRAPELYQLLLTFALVLVVADAVRFFWGTENKTGPAAPGLAGSVPIAGQLFPTYDLALIALGPVVAAALWGLFYRTKWGILIRAATQDREMVAALGVDQAKLFTSVFVLGSFLAGLGGALQVPRQALTNVMDTSIIVEAFVVVVIGGMGSVPGALLAAVVIGVVDAFGVLLLPKASLVMMFVVMAVVLIVRPWGLLGRPEAQARTAGGALAGGSAVGVPRAWVVAVLAALVAVPPLLPTFYVWVLVEILAFALFAASLHLLMGTGGMVSFGHAAAFGLGAYGSALLMHWAKAPMPLAFAGAPLVAALCAALYGYFCVRLTSIYFAMLTLAFAQIAYAIVHQWYDVTGGDNGLLGIWPAPWLAAPLRYYYLALTASAVGITLLALIGRAPFGLTLRAVRDHARRAEAVGVNIRVHQWTAFVVAGFFGGLAGATFVFLKGSVFPDYLAVRMSVEPLVMVLLGGVQVFAGAPVGAAIYKLLDTVATRYTEYWQVVLGAILMVLVLVFPRGILGVLSERRRG
;
A
#
# COMPACT_ATOMS: atom_id res chain seq x y z
N MET A 1 3.50 -9.34 21.54
CA MET A 1 2.03 -9.24 21.74
C MET A 1 1.36 -8.24 20.80
N VAL A 2 1.80 -6.98 20.74
CA VAL A 2 1.11 -5.93 19.96
C VAL A 2 0.98 -6.29 18.47
N LEU A 3 2.08 -6.75 17.86
CA LEU A 3 2.06 -7.32 16.50
C LEU A 3 1.06 -8.47 16.33
N PHE A 4 0.95 -9.35 17.33
CA PHE A 4 -0.03 -10.45 17.29
C PHE A 4 -1.47 -9.93 17.35
N LEU A 5 -1.77 -8.92 18.18
CA LEU A 5 -3.12 -8.36 18.28
C LEU A 5 -3.58 -7.77 16.94
N ILE A 6 -2.78 -6.88 16.35
CA ILE A 6 -3.13 -6.25 15.07
C ILE A 6 -3.12 -7.28 13.92
N ALA A 7 -2.15 -8.19 13.87
CA ALA A 7 -2.09 -9.21 12.83
C ALA A 7 -3.22 -10.23 12.95
N SER A 8 -3.64 -10.60 14.17
CA SER A 8 -4.78 -11.51 14.36
C SER A 8 -6.08 -10.89 13.86
N GLY A 9 -6.31 -9.60 14.11
CA GLY A 9 -7.45 -8.85 13.58
C GLY A 9 -7.44 -8.76 12.06
N LEU A 10 -6.30 -8.38 11.48
CA LEU A 10 -6.11 -8.28 10.03
C LEU A 10 -6.26 -9.65 9.33
N SER A 11 -5.65 -10.70 9.90
CA SER A 11 -5.76 -12.07 9.40
C SER A 11 -7.19 -12.57 9.47
N LEU A 12 -7.95 -12.21 10.50
CA LEU A 12 -9.34 -12.62 10.63
C LEU A 12 -10.22 -11.96 9.55
N ILE A 13 -10.09 -10.64 9.39
CA ILE A 13 -10.82 -9.88 8.36
C ILE A 13 -10.50 -10.44 6.99
N PHE A 14 -9.21 -10.63 6.69
CA PHE A 14 -8.78 -11.19 5.42
C PHE A 14 -9.29 -12.62 5.23
N GLY A 15 -9.21 -13.48 6.25
CA GLY A 15 -9.60 -14.89 6.11
C GLY A 15 -11.01 -15.10 5.60
N VAL A 16 -11.92 -14.19 5.96
CA VAL A 16 -13.33 -14.26 5.58
C VAL A 16 -13.64 -13.42 4.34
N THR A 17 -13.08 -12.21 4.24
CA THR A 17 -13.42 -11.28 3.15
C THR A 17 -12.53 -11.44 1.92
N ARG A 18 -11.30 -11.95 2.08
CA ARG A 18 -10.18 -11.93 1.14
C ARG A 18 -9.77 -10.51 0.70
N ILE A 19 -10.01 -9.53 1.56
CA ILE A 19 -9.72 -8.12 1.30
C ILE A 19 -8.56 -7.68 2.18
N VAL A 20 -7.56 -7.09 1.54
CA VAL A 20 -6.45 -6.42 2.21
C VAL A 20 -6.95 -5.05 2.70
N ASN A 21 -6.97 -4.82 4.01
CA ASN A 21 -7.52 -3.59 4.59
C ASN A 21 -6.39 -2.67 5.11
N PHE A 22 -6.04 -1.62 4.34
CA PHE A 22 -5.02 -0.65 4.77
C PHE A 22 -5.45 0.21 5.96
N ALA A 23 -6.75 0.44 6.16
CA ALA A 23 -7.27 1.23 7.29
C ALA A 23 -7.11 0.55 8.65
N HIS A 24 -6.65 -0.71 8.69
CA HIS A 24 -6.45 -1.43 9.94
C HIS A 24 -5.37 -0.77 10.82
N GLY A 25 -4.33 -0.19 10.23
CA GLY A 25 -3.36 0.64 10.95
C GLY A 25 -3.97 1.93 11.48
N SER A 26 -4.92 2.52 10.76
CA SER A 26 -5.63 3.72 11.21
C SER A 26 -6.56 3.43 12.40
N PHE A 27 -7.14 2.22 12.49
CA PHE A 27 -7.88 1.77 13.68
C PHE A 27 -6.97 1.64 14.91
N TYR A 28 -5.76 1.11 14.73
CA TYR A 28 -4.73 1.06 15.77
C TYR A 28 -4.36 2.47 16.26
N MET A 29 -4.09 3.40 15.33
CA MET A 29 -3.78 4.79 15.65
C MET A 29 -4.94 5.48 16.38
N LEU A 30 -6.17 5.35 15.88
CA LEU A 30 -7.35 5.95 16.50
C LEU A 30 -7.51 5.49 17.96
N ALA A 31 -7.34 4.20 18.24
CA ALA A 31 -7.43 3.70 19.62
C ALA A 31 -6.32 4.25 20.52
N ALA A 32 -5.10 4.43 20.00
CA ALA A 32 -3.99 4.96 20.78
C ALA A 32 -4.25 6.41 21.22
N TYR A 33 -4.74 7.26 20.30
CA TYR A 33 -5.15 8.64 20.60
C TYR A 33 -6.42 8.73 21.48
N LEU A 34 -7.40 7.85 21.28
CA LEU A 34 -8.57 7.74 22.16
C LEU A 34 -8.19 7.30 23.57
N THR A 35 -7.23 6.38 23.71
CA THR A 35 -6.74 5.96 25.03
C THR A 35 -6.06 7.12 25.75
N TYR A 36 -5.26 7.92 25.04
CA TYR A 36 -4.65 9.13 25.58
C TYR A 36 -5.69 10.13 26.10
N THR A 37 -6.74 10.43 25.33
CA THR A 37 -7.79 11.37 25.77
C THR A 37 -8.67 10.80 26.88
N LEU A 38 -9.11 9.55 26.77
CA LEU A 38 -9.98 8.93 27.76
C LEU A 38 -9.27 8.76 29.11
N THR A 39 -7.97 8.46 29.11
CA THR A 39 -7.21 8.35 30.37
C THR A 39 -7.15 9.69 31.10
N ALA A 40 -7.02 10.81 30.36
CA ALA A 40 -7.04 12.15 30.93
C ALA A 40 -8.45 12.60 31.35
N ALA A 41 -9.49 12.17 30.64
CA ALA A 41 -10.88 12.58 30.87
C ALA A 41 -11.58 11.81 32.00
N LEU A 42 -11.19 10.56 32.26
CA LEU A 42 -11.84 9.71 33.27
C LEU A 42 -11.28 10.01 34.69
N PRO A 43 -12.12 10.37 35.67
CA PRO A 43 -11.70 10.65 37.04
C PRO A 43 -11.64 9.36 37.90
N LEU A 44 -11.05 8.28 37.38
CA LEU A 44 -10.96 6.96 38.04
C LEU A 44 -9.58 6.70 38.67
N GLY A 45 -8.74 7.74 38.81
CA GLY A 45 -7.39 7.62 39.35
C GLY A 45 -6.54 6.61 38.57
N GLY A 46 -5.89 5.68 39.28
CA GLY A 46 -5.08 4.63 38.66
C GLY A 46 -5.88 3.66 37.76
N GLY A 47 -7.20 3.60 37.90
CA GLY A 47 -8.07 2.77 37.05
C GLY A 47 -8.34 3.37 35.66
N SER A 48 -8.14 4.69 35.48
CA SER A 48 -8.52 5.40 34.26
C SER A 48 -7.86 4.82 33.01
N PHE A 49 -6.59 4.41 33.11
CA PHE A 49 -5.85 3.84 31.99
C PHE A 49 -6.48 2.52 31.50
N TYR A 50 -6.75 1.57 32.40
CA TYR A 50 -7.26 0.25 32.04
C TYR A 50 -8.67 0.32 31.44
N VAL A 51 -9.52 1.18 32.02
CA VAL A 51 -10.86 1.43 31.48
C VAL A 51 -10.78 2.15 30.14
N ALA A 52 -9.90 3.15 30.00
CA ALA A 52 -9.67 3.84 28.74
C ALA A 52 -9.20 2.90 27.62
N VAL A 53 -8.32 1.94 27.91
CA VAL A 53 -7.86 0.93 26.93
C VAL A 53 -9.03 0.10 26.40
N LEU A 54 -9.90 -0.41 27.28
CA LEU A 54 -11.05 -1.22 26.87
C LEU A 54 -12.10 -0.39 26.14
N LEU A 55 -12.39 0.84 26.62
CA LEU A 55 -13.32 1.75 25.97
C LEU A 55 -12.83 2.21 24.61
N ALA A 56 -11.54 2.50 24.45
CA ALA A 56 -10.94 2.85 23.16
C ALA A 56 -11.03 1.69 22.18
N ALA A 57 -10.69 0.46 22.60
CA ALA A 57 -10.84 -0.73 21.77
C ALA A 57 -12.30 -0.96 21.34
N ALA A 58 -13.26 -0.81 22.26
CA ALA A 58 -14.69 -0.93 21.97
C ALA A 58 -15.19 0.17 21.02
N ALA A 59 -14.77 1.42 21.22
CA ALA A 59 -15.08 2.54 20.34
C ALA A 59 -14.56 2.31 18.92
N VAL A 60 -13.33 1.81 18.78
CA VAL A 60 -12.77 1.43 17.47
C VAL A 60 -13.50 0.23 16.86
N GLY A 61 -13.94 -0.73 17.66
CA GLY A 61 -14.85 -1.79 17.20
C GLY A 61 -16.16 -1.22 16.62
N ALA A 62 -16.75 -0.21 17.27
CA ALA A 62 -17.95 0.47 16.79
C ALA A 62 -17.69 1.33 15.53
N VAL A 63 -16.54 2.00 15.43
CA VAL A 63 -16.11 2.66 14.19
C VAL A 63 -15.95 1.63 13.08
N GLY A 64 -15.38 0.46 13.39
CA GLY A 64 -15.28 -0.67 12.46
C GLY A 64 -16.65 -1.13 11.96
N PHE A 65 -17.64 -1.27 12.84
CA PHE A 65 -19.03 -1.57 12.48
C PHE A 65 -19.59 -0.55 11.48
N ALA A 66 -19.41 0.75 11.76
CA ALA A 66 -19.89 1.83 10.92
C ALA A 66 -19.21 1.83 9.56
N VAL A 67 -17.88 1.70 9.51
CA VAL A 67 -17.09 1.63 8.28
C VAL A 67 -17.51 0.42 7.42
N GLU A 68 -17.65 -0.75 8.04
CA GLU A 68 -18.06 -1.97 7.34
C GLU A 68 -19.45 -1.80 6.70
N THR A 69 -20.41 -1.38 7.50
CA THR A 69 -21.83 -1.31 7.11
C THR A 69 -22.09 -0.15 6.14
N ALA A 70 -21.45 1.01 6.34
CA ALA A 70 -21.66 2.21 5.54
C ALA A 70 -20.81 2.23 4.26
N LEU A 71 -19.62 1.64 4.26
CA LEU A 71 -18.68 1.79 3.17
C LEU A 71 -18.34 0.45 2.51
N LEU A 72 -17.70 -0.45 3.25
CA LEU A 72 -17.10 -1.65 2.65
C LEU A 72 -18.15 -2.62 2.08
N ARG A 73 -19.28 -2.79 2.77
CA ARG A 73 -20.36 -3.67 2.30
C ARG A 73 -20.89 -3.30 0.92
N ARG A 74 -20.85 -2.01 0.55
CA ARG A 74 -21.29 -1.53 -0.77
C ARG A 74 -20.33 -1.97 -1.90
N VAL A 75 -19.08 -2.31 -1.57
CA VAL A 75 -17.99 -2.54 -2.54
C VAL A 75 -17.49 -4.00 -2.51
N TYR A 76 -18.03 -4.87 -1.65
CA TYR A 76 -17.65 -6.29 -1.61
C TYR A 76 -17.86 -7.06 -2.91
N ARG A 77 -18.82 -6.64 -3.74
CA ARG A 77 -19.04 -7.24 -5.06
C ARG A 77 -18.14 -6.65 -6.15
N ALA A 78 -17.47 -5.53 -5.88
CA ALA A 78 -16.54 -4.91 -6.82
C ALA A 78 -15.19 -5.64 -6.80
N PRO A 79 -14.37 -5.49 -7.86
CA PRO A 79 -13.00 -6.02 -7.88
C PRO A 79 -12.18 -5.55 -6.67
N GLU A 80 -11.23 -6.37 -6.23
CA GLU A 80 -10.37 -6.13 -5.06
C GLU A 80 -9.78 -4.71 -5.02
N LEU A 81 -9.37 -4.20 -6.19
CA LEU A 81 -8.84 -2.85 -6.39
C LEU A 81 -9.69 -1.73 -5.81
N TYR A 82 -11.02 -1.83 -5.90
CA TYR A 82 -11.94 -0.81 -5.40
C TYR A 82 -12.03 -0.82 -3.88
N GLN A 83 -11.95 -2.01 -3.28
CA GLN A 83 -11.98 -2.18 -1.84
C GLN A 83 -10.68 -1.64 -1.22
N LEU A 84 -9.54 -1.93 -1.88
CA LEU A 84 -8.23 -1.38 -1.54
C LEU A 84 -8.26 0.16 -1.54
N LEU A 85 -8.75 0.75 -2.64
CA LEU A 85 -8.87 2.20 -2.78
C LEU A 85 -9.75 2.82 -1.69
N LEU A 86 -10.88 2.19 -1.37
CA LEU A 86 -11.77 2.65 -0.31
C LEU A 86 -11.09 2.61 1.07
N THR A 87 -10.33 1.55 1.37
CA THR A 87 -9.61 1.45 2.64
C THR A 87 -8.46 2.47 2.71
N PHE A 88 -7.78 2.75 1.62
CA PHE A 88 -6.77 3.81 1.59
C PHE A 88 -7.37 5.21 1.72
N ALA A 89 -8.52 5.46 1.08
CA ALA A 89 -9.26 6.70 1.27
C ALA A 89 -9.65 6.91 2.73
N LEU A 90 -10.02 5.84 3.43
CA LEU A 90 -10.26 5.87 4.87
C LEU A 90 -8.99 6.17 5.68
N VAL A 91 -7.82 5.63 5.30
CA VAL A 91 -6.53 5.99 5.92
C VAL A 91 -6.30 7.50 5.86
N LEU A 92 -6.48 8.11 4.67
CA LEU A 92 -6.30 9.55 4.48
C LEU A 92 -7.27 10.38 5.34
N VAL A 93 -8.54 9.97 5.41
CA VAL A 93 -9.55 10.65 6.24
C VAL A 93 -9.20 10.53 7.74
N VAL A 94 -8.80 9.35 8.21
CA VAL A 94 -8.47 9.15 9.62
C VAL A 94 -7.18 9.86 10.02
N ALA A 95 -6.16 9.91 9.16
CA ALA A 95 -4.91 10.61 9.42
C ALA A 95 -5.13 12.11 9.68
N ASP A 96 -5.88 12.78 8.81
CA ASP A 96 -6.21 14.19 8.98
C ASP A 96 -7.25 14.43 10.09
N ALA A 97 -8.17 13.48 10.36
CA ALA A 97 -9.05 13.56 11.51
C ALA A 97 -8.24 13.52 12.83
N VAL A 98 -7.24 12.65 12.94
CA VAL A 98 -6.34 12.62 14.09
C VAL A 98 -5.57 13.94 14.22
N ARG A 99 -5.04 14.46 13.11
CA ARG A 99 -4.38 15.76 13.09
C ARG A 99 -5.30 16.92 13.52
N PHE A 100 -6.56 16.90 13.11
CA PHE A 100 -7.55 17.92 13.45
C PHE A 100 -7.88 17.91 14.96
N PHE A 101 -8.11 16.74 15.55
CA PHE A 101 -8.51 16.63 16.95
C PHE A 101 -7.34 16.67 17.94
N TRP A 102 -6.15 16.19 17.58
CA TRP A 102 -5.00 16.05 18.49
C TRP A 102 -3.77 16.89 18.11
N GLY A 103 -3.78 17.55 16.95
CA GLY A 103 -2.68 18.36 16.44
C GLY A 103 -1.58 17.53 15.76
N THR A 104 -0.52 18.22 15.31
CA THR A 104 0.61 17.60 14.60
C THR A 104 1.74 17.12 15.52
N GLU A 105 1.71 17.51 16.78
CA GLU A 105 2.76 17.20 17.76
C GLU A 105 2.71 15.75 18.22
N ASN A 106 3.88 15.18 18.45
CA ASN A 106 3.99 13.87 19.08
C ASN A 106 3.46 13.94 20.52
N LYS A 107 2.55 13.03 20.87
CA LYS A 107 1.96 12.97 22.23
C LYS A 107 2.52 11.76 22.97
N THR A 108 2.91 11.94 24.22
CA THR A 108 3.37 10.82 25.06
C THR A 108 2.23 10.34 25.92
N GLY A 109 1.98 9.03 25.88
CA GLY A 109 0.95 8.38 26.67
C GLY A 109 1.22 8.41 28.17
N PRO A 110 0.17 8.37 29.02
CA PRO A 110 0.36 8.17 30.45
C PRO A 110 0.93 6.77 30.72
N ALA A 111 1.77 6.66 31.75
CA ALA A 111 2.28 5.38 32.21
C ALA A 111 1.15 4.52 32.78
N ALA A 112 1.23 3.19 32.59
CA ALA A 112 0.25 2.26 33.14
C ALA A 112 0.34 2.22 34.68
N PRO A 113 -0.71 2.62 35.42
CA PRO A 113 -0.67 2.71 36.88
C PRO A 113 -0.44 1.34 37.52
N GLY A 114 0.51 1.24 38.45
CA GLY A 114 0.91 -0.02 39.09
C GLY A 114 1.91 -0.86 38.28
N LEU A 115 2.23 -0.47 37.04
CA LEU A 115 3.18 -1.16 36.14
C LEU A 115 4.33 -0.23 35.67
N ALA A 116 4.60 0.84 36.43
CA ALA A 116 5.67 1.79 36.13
C ALA A 116 7.07 1.33 36.63
N GLY A 117 7.12 0.23 37.39
CA GLY A 117 8.36 -0.29 37.98
C GLY A 117 9.17 -1.18 37.02
N SER A 118 10.27 -1.72 37.55
CA SER A 118 11.07 -2.75 36.89
C SER A 118 11.42 -3.87 37.87
N VAL A 119 11.65 -5.08 37.34
CA VAL A 119 12.04 -6.27 38.11
C VAL A 119 13.40 -6.74 37.60
N PRO A 120 14.38 -7.01 38.47
CA PRO A 120 15.66 -7.55 38.06
C PRO A 120 15.51 -9.03 37.66
N ILE A 121 15.81 -9.35 36.40
CA ILE A 121 15.87 -10.71 35.87
C ILE A 121 17.28 -10.91 35.29
N ALA A 122 18.00 -11.92 35.78
CA ALA A 122 19.38 -12.21 35.35
C ALA A 122 20.33 -10.98 35.39
N GLY A 123 20.16 -10.12 36.40
CA GLY A 123 20.97 -8.91 36.58
C GLY A 123 20.56 -7.71 35.71
N GLN A 124 19.53 -7.84 34.86
CA GLN A 124 19.00 -6.77 34.02
C GLN A 124 17.62 -6.31 34.52
N LEU A 125 17.34 -5.01 34.46
CA LEU A 125 16.04 -4.46 34.88
C LEU A 125 15.03 -4.57 33.74
N PHE A 126 14.01 -5.40 33.93
CA PHE A 126 12.91 -5.56 32.98
C PHE A 126 11.69 -4.74 33.41
N PRO A 127 11.13 -3.88 32.54
CA PRO A 127 9.90 -3.14 32.86
C PRO A 127 8.74 -4.07 33.19
N THR A 128 8.01 -3.81 34.28
CA THR A 128 6.87 -4.66 34.68
C THR A 128 5.73 -4.60 33.66
N TYR A 129 5.58 -3.47 32.96
CA TYR A 129 4.63 -3.34 31.86
C TYR A 129 4.90 -4.35 30.73
N ASP A 130 6.16 -4.53 30.34
CA ASP A 130 6.52 -5.49 29.27
C ASP A 130 6.22 -6.93 29.69
N LEU A 131 6.46 -7.28 30.96
CA LEU A 131 6.07 -8.59 31.52
C LEU A 131 4.55 -8.78 31.48
N ALA A 132 3.76 -7.75 31.80
CA ALA A 132 2.31 -7.79 31.71
C ALA A 132 1.84 -8.00 30.25
N LEU A 133 2.47 -7.34 29.27
CA LEU A 133 2.18 -7.55 27.85
C LEU A 133 2.59 -8.95 27.37
N ILE A 134 3.69 -9.50 27.88
CA ILE A 134 4.09 -10.89 27.58
C ILE A 134 3.03 -11.86 28.10
N ALA A 135 2.50 -11.65 29.31
CA ALA A 135 1.46 -12.50 29.89
C ALA A 135 0.10 -12.35 29.20
N LEU A 136 -0.26 -11.14 28.79
CA LEU A 136 -1.54 -10.86 28.14
C LEU A 136 -1.64 -11.49 26.73
N GLY A 137 -0.52 -11.67 26.03
CA GLY A 137 -0.50 -12.29 24.71
C GLY A 137 -1.11 -13.70 24.66
N PRO A 138 -0.61 -14.67 25.45
CA PRO A 138 -1.21 -15.99 25.60
C PRO A 138 -2.67 -15.95 26.06
N VAL A 139 -3.05 -15.01 26.93
CA VAL A 139 -4.44 -14.85 27.39
C VAL A 139 -5.37 -14.50 26.22
N VAL A 140 -5.00 -13.50 25.42
CA VAL A 140 -5.79 -13.13 24.24
C VAL A 140 -5.77 -14.25 23.20
N ALA A 141 -4.65 -14.92 23.00
CA ALA A 141 -4.56 -16.08 22.11
C ALA A 141 -5.50 -17.23 22.56
N ALA A 142 -5.54 -17.53 23.86
CA ALA A 142 -6.44 -18.53 24.42
C ALA A 142 -7.92 -18.10 24.30
N ALA A 143 -8.22 -16.82 24.50
CA ALA A 143 -9.56 -16.26 24.32
C ALA A 143 -10.02 -16.38 22.86
N LEU A 144 -9.17 -16.02 21.89
CA LEU A 144 -9.45 -16.19 20.47
C LEU A 144 -9.58 -17.67 20.11
N TRP A 145 -8.70 -18.54 20.61
CA TRP A 145 -8.80 -19.98 20.39
C TRP A 145 -10.13 -20.53 20.91
N GLY A 146 -10.54 -20.15 22.13
CA GLY A 146 -11.84 -20.51 22.68
C GLY A 146 -12.99 -20.01 21.80
N LEU A 147 -12.93 -18.74 21.38
CA LEU A 147 -13.93 -18.15 20.49
C LEU A 147 -14.03 -18.90 19.16
N PHE A 148 -12.91 -19.26 18.53
CA PHE A 148 -12.93 -19.98 17.27
C PHE A 148 -13.37 -21.44 17.44
N TYR A 149 -12.77 -22.19 18.36
CA TYR A 149 -12.95 -23.64 18.43
C TYR A 149 -14.15 -24.10 19.24
N ARG A 150 -14.63 -23.29 20.20
CA ARG A 150 -15.74 -23.67 21.08
C ARG A 150 -17.08 -23.07 20.66
N THR A 151 -17.13 -22.03 19.82
CA THR A 151 -18.39 -21.35 19.48
C THR A 151 -18.90 -21.68 18.08
N LYS A 152 -20.23 -21.63 17.91
CA LYS A 152 -20.89 -21.76 16.59
C LYS A 152 -20.42 -20.69 15.61
N TRP A 153 -20.21 -19.46 16.10
CA TRP A 153 -19.68 -18.34 15.33
C TRP A 153 -18.29 -18.66 14.74
N GLY A 154 -17.42 -19.26 15.54
CA GLY A 154 -16.10 -19.71 15.09
C GLY A 154 -16.13 -20.82 14.04
N ILE A 155 -17.10 -21.74 14.13
CA ILE A 155 -17.33 -22.78 13.10
C ILE A 155 -17.75 -22.13 11.77
N LEU A 156 -18.70 -21.19 11.81
CA LEU A 156 -19.18 -20.46 10.62
C LEU A 156 -18.05 -19.68 9.94
N ILE A 157 -17.17 -19.03 10.70
CA ILE A 157 -16.02 -18.32 10.14
C ILE A 157 -15.08 -19.28 9.43
N ARG A 158 -14.69 -20.39 10.08
CA ARG A 158 -13.81 -21.36 9.45
C ARG A 158 -14.42 -21.94 8.18
N ALA A 159 -15.72 -22.22 8.18
CA ALA A 159 -16.44 -22.65 6.98
C ALA A 159 -16.41 -21.57 5.90
N ALA A 160 -16.65 -20.30 6.26
CA ALA A 160 -16.65 -19.18 5.30
C ALA A 160 -15.27 -18.89 4.71
N THR A 161 -14.19 -19.11 5.47
CA THR A 161 -12.82 -19.00 4.95
C THR A 161 -12.49 -20.07 3.90
N GLN A 162 -13.14 -21.23 3.99
CA GLN A 162 -12.96 -22.32 3.03
C GLN A 162 -13.83 -22.11 1.79
N ASP A 163 -15.13 -21.93 1.98
CA ASP A 163 -16.09 -21.72 0.90
C ASP A 163 -17.24 -20.81 1.36
N ARG A 164 -17.11 -19.51 1.06
CA ARG A 164 -18.12 -18.49 1.37
C ARG A 164 -19.43 -18.70 0.61
N GLU A 165 -19.36 -19.24 -0.61
CA GLU A 165 -20.55 -19.45 -1.45
C GLU A 165 -21.39 -20.59 -0.88
N MET A 166 -20.75 -21.69 -0.49
CA MET A 166 -21.41 -22.81 0.19
C MET A 166 -22.03 -22.36 1.53
N VAL A 167 -21.32 -21.55 2.32
CA VAL A 167 -21.86 -21.03 3.59
C VAL A 167 -23.10 -20.15 3.37
N ALA A 168 -23.13 -19.34 2.31
CA ALA A 168 -24.35 -18.61 1.92
C ALA A 168 -25.48 -19.54 1.49
N ALA A 169 -25.17 -20.59 0.72
CA ALA A 169 -26.17 -21.57 0.26
C ALA A 169 -26.85 -22.31 1.44
N LEU A 170 -26.14 -22.47 2.56
CA LEU A 170 -26.68 -23.01 3.82
C LEU A 170 -27.54 -22.01 4.61
N GLY A 171 -27.84 -20.83 4.07
CA GLY A 171 -28.72 -19.83 4.68
C GLY A 171 -28.05 -18.93 5.72
N VAL A 172 -26.71 -18.92 5.79
CA VAL A 172 -25.97 -18.05 6.72
C VAL A 172 -25.92 -16.63 6.16
N ASP A 173 -26.36 -15.67 6.97
CA ASP A 173 -26.28 -14.24 6.64
C ASP A 173 -24.81 -13.78 6.61
N GLN A 174 -24.25 -13.72 5.40
CA GLN A 174 -22.87 -13.28 5.17
C GLN A 174 -22.63 -11.86 5.67
N ALA A 175 -23.63 -10.97 5.59
CA ALA A 175 -23.47 -9.58 6.02
C ALA A 175 -23.21 -9.53 7.52
N LYS A 176 -24.04 -10.20 8.33
CA LYS A 176 -23.83 -10.27 9.79
C LYS A 176 -22.51 -10.94 10.15
N LEU A 177 -22.13 -12.01 9.45
CA LEU A 177 -20.87 -12.70 9.67
C LEU A 177 -19.68 -11.76 9.41
N PHE A 178 -19.67 -11.06 8.28
CA PHE A 178 -18.57 -10.16 7.90
C PHE A 178 -18.50 -8.95 8.82
N THR A 179 -19.64 -8.34 9.17
CA THR A 179 -19.69 -7.25 10.15
C THR A 179 -19.12 -7.68 11.50
N SER A 180 -19.53 -8.83 12.02
CA SER A 180 -19.04 -9.31 13.32
C SER A 180 -17.53 -9.56 13.33
N VAL A 181 -17.00 -10.12 12.24
CA VAL A 181 -15.56 -10.31 12.03
C VAL A 181 -14.82 -8.99 11.95
N PHE A 182 -15.38 -8.01 11.25
CA PHE A 182 -14.80 -6.69 11.10
C PHE A 182 -14.76 -5.94 12.44
N VAL A 183 -15.85 -6.00 13.22
CA VAL A 183 -15.90 -5.43 14.58
C VAL A 183 -14.86 -6.06 15.48
N LEU A 184 -14.75 -7.40 15.50
CA LEU A 184 -13.74 -8.07 16.31
C LEU A 184 -12.32 -7.72 15.83
N GLY A 185 -12.09 -7.67 14.52
CA GLY A 185 -10.79 -7.30 13.96
C GLY A 185 -10.38 -5.88 14.32
N SER A 186 -11.27 -4.90 14.13
CA SER A 186 -11.05 -3.51 14.53
C SER A 186 -10.88 -3.36 16.04
N PHE A 187 -11.63 -4.12 16.85
CA PHE A 187 -11.45 -4.18 18.30
C PHE A 187 -10.06 -4.67 18.69
N LEU A 188 -9.56 -5.75 18.06
CA LEU A 188 -8.21 -6.28 18.33
C LEU A 188 -7.11 -5.31 17.89
N ALA A 189 -7.28 -4.63 16.75
CA ALA A 189 -6.38 -3.55 16.31
C ALA A 189 -6.39 -2.40 17.33
N GLY A 190 -7.57 -2.01 17.80
CA GLY A 190 -7.74 -0.97 18.79
C GLY A 190 -7.12 -1.34 20.14
N LEU A 191 -7.29 -2.58 20.59
CA LEU A 191 -6.65 -3.11 21.79
C LEU A 191 -5.13 -3.08 21.66
N GLY A 192 -4.58 -3.46 20.49
CA GLY A 192 -3.15 -3.34 20.21
C GLY A 192 -2.64 -1.91 20.29
N GLY A 193 -3.37 -0.95 19.72
CA GLY A 193 -3.01 0.47 19.71
C GLY A 193 -3.06 1.09 21.10
N ALA A 194 -4.14 0.82 21.84
CA ALA A 194 -4.33 1.27 23.20
C ALA A 194 -3.23 0.77 24.17
N LEU A 195 -2.81 -0.49 24.02
CA LEU A 195 -1.73 -1.09 24.82
C LEU A 195 -0.33 -0.65 24.40
N GLN A 196 -0.15 0.01 23.26
CA GLN A 196 1.15 0.55 22.87
C GLN A 196 1.44 1.91 23.52
N VAL A 197 0.40 2.64 23.95
CA VAL A 197 0.47 4.03 24.43
C VAL A 197 1.57 4.28 25.47
N PRO A 198 1.83 3.40 26.47
CA PRO A 198 2.90 3.65 27.45
C PRO A 198 4.33 3.39 26.95
N ARG A 199 4.51 2.71 25.80
CA ARG A 199 5.83 2.27 25.31
C ARG A 199 6.46 3.24 24.32
N GLN A 200 5.65 3.96 23.56
CA GLN A 200 6.11 4.81 22.48
C GLN A 200 5.23 6.05 22.37
N ALA A 201 5.83 7.13 21.88
CA ALA A 201 5.10 8.34 21.55
C ALA A 201 4.12 8.09 20.39
N LEU A 202 2.95 8.73 20.49
CA LEU A 202 1.94 8.81 19.45
C LEU A 202 2.44 9.76 18.36
N THR A 203 2.52 9.28 17.13
CA THR A 203 2.94 10.06 15.97
C THR A 203 1.89 9.96 14.87
N ASN A 204 1.82 10.97 14.00
CA ASN A 204 0.82 11.00 12.91
C ASN A 204 1.11 10.04 11.76
N VAL A 205 2.23 9.31 11.80
CA VAL A 205 2.65 8.33 10.77
C VAL A 205 2.61 6.90 11.34
N MET A 206 2.16 6.74 12.59
CA MET A 206 2.16 5.44 13.27
C MET A 206 1.23 4.43 12.59
N ASP A 207 0.17 4.88 11.90
CA ASP A 207 -0.77 4.01 11.19
C ASP A 207 -0.12 3.27 10.01
N THR A 208 0.70 3.98 9.23
CA THR A 208 1.37 3.47 8.04
C THR A 208 2.56 2.59 8.42
N SER A 209 3.20 2.86 9.56
CA SER A 209 4.30 2.04 10.07
C SER A 209 3.79 0.68 10.58
N ILE A 210 2.75 0.70 11.43
CA ILE A 210 2.24 -0.53 12.06
C ILE A 210 1.53 -1.45 11.06
N ILE A 211 0.85 -0.90 10.04
CA ILE A 211 0.16 -1.73 9.04
C ILE A 211 1.15 -2.55 8.21
N VAL A 212 2.34 -2.00 7.93
CA VAL A 212 3.40 -2.70 7.21
C VAL A 212 3.90 -3.88 8.04
N GLU A 213 4.16 -3.67 9.33
CA GLU A 213 4.57 -4.74 10.24
C GLU A 213 3.49 -5.81 10.40
N ALA A 214 2.23 -5.40 10.52
CA ALA A 214 1.08 -6.29 10.59
C ALA A 214 0.95 -7.14 9.31
N PHE A 215 1.15 -6.55 8.13
CA PHE A 215 1.13 -7.29 6.87
C PHE A 215 2.22 -8.34 6.80
N VAL A 216 3.45 -8.02 7.22
CA VAL A 216 4.54 -9.00 7.30
C VAL A 216 4.13 -10.20 8.14
N VAL A 217 3.59 -9.96 9.34
CA VAL A 217 3.16 -11.03 10.25
C VAL A 217 2.01 -11.86 9.68
N VAL A 218 0.98 -11.22 9.11
CA VAL A 218 -0.16 -11.93 8.52
C VAL A 218 0.24 -12.78 7.33
N VAL A 219 1.13 -12.26 6.48
CA VAL A 219 1.61 -12.95 5.30
C VAL A 219 2.50 -14.13 5.66
N ILE A 220 3.45 -13.93 6.58
CA ILE A 220 4.30 -15.02 7.09
C ILE A 220 3.44 -16.07 7.78
N GLY A 221 2.48 -15.67 8.62
CA GLY A 221 1.60 -16.59 9.33
C GLY A 221 0.70 -17.40 8.40
N GLY A 222 0.36 -16.81 7.26
CA GLY A 222 -0.59 -17.33 6.29
C GLY A 222 -1.95 -16.67 6.50
N MET A 223 -2.44 -16.05 5.43
CA MET A 223 -3.63 -15.23 5.50
C MET A 223 -4.86 -16.06 5.88
N GLY A 224 -5.60 -15.61 6.89
CA GLY A 224 -6.75 -16.33 7.45
C GLY A 224 -6.43 -17.31 8.59
N SER A 225 -5.17 -17.41 9.03
CA SER A 225 -4.75 -18.29 10.12
C SER A 225 -4.31 -17.51 11.36
N VAL A 226 -5.21 -17.40 12.36
CA VAL A 226 -4.88 -16.77 13.66
C VAL A 226 -3.71 -17.47 14.39
N PRO A 227 -3.62 -18.82 14.43
CA PRO A 227 -2.43 -19.49 14.98
C PRO A 227 -1.17 -19.21 14.18
N GLY A 228 -1.31 -19.09 12.85
CA GLY A 228 -0.24 -18.63 11.96
C GLY A 228 0.27 -17.25 12.33
N ALA A 229 -0.64 -16.30 12.54
CA ALA A 229 -0.30 -14.94 12.96
C ALA A 229 0.41 -14.90 14.33
N LEU A 230 0.03 -15.77 15.27
CA LEU A 230 0.75 -15.90 16.56
C LEU A 230 2.19 -16.36 16.36
N LEU A 231 2.39 -17.44 15.61
CA LEU A 231 3.71 -18.00 15.35
C LEU A 231 4.59 -17.00 14.57
N ALA A 232 4.02 -16.35 13.56
CA ALA A 232 4.71 -15.32 12.80
C ALA A 232 5.07 -14.09 13.64
N ALA A 233 4.19 -13.64 14.54
CA ALA A 233 4.48 -12.51 15.42
C ALA A 233 5.62 -12.81 16.39
N VAL A 234 5.72 -14.06 16.87
CA VAL A 234 6.85 -14.51 17.69
C VAL A 234 8.12 -14.57 16.85
N VAL A 235 8.09 -15.18 15.66
CA VAL A 235 9.26 -15.25 14.76
C VAL A 235 9.76 -13.85 14.42
N ILE A 236 8.88 -12.94 14.02
CA ILE A 236 9.24 -11.55 13.71
C ILE A 236 9.78 -10.82 14.94
N GLY A 237 9.15 -10.98 16.11
CA GLY A 237 9.66 -10.36 17.34
C GLY A 237 11.05 -10.87 17.73
N VAL A 238 11.34 -12.15 17.51
CA VAL A 238 12.68 -12.73 17.72
C VAL A 238 13.67 -12.19 16.68
N VAL A 239 13.29 -12.17 15.40
CA VAL A 239 14.14 -11.64 14.31
C VAL A 239 14.47 -10.17 14.53
N ASP A 240 13.50 -9.37 14.97
CA ASP A 240 13.70 -7.95 15.29
C ASP A 240 14.64 -7.78 16.49
N ALA A 241 14.37 -8.48 17.60
CA ALA A 241 15.19 -8.39 18.81
C ALA A 241 16.66 -8.83 18.58
N PHE A 242 16.87 -9.99 17.96
CA PHE A 242 18.22 -10.45 17.62
C PHE A 242 18.83 -9.63 16.48
N GLY A 243 18.00 -9.12 15.59
CA GLY A 243 18.43 -8.31 14.47
C GLY A 243 19.05 -6.99 14.92
N VAL A 244 18.40 -6.31 15.87
CA VAL A 244 18.95 -5.13 16.54
C VAL A 244 20.25 -5.44 17.29
N LEU A 245 20.37 -6.64 17.87
CA LEU A 245 21.56 -7.04 18.62
C LEU A 245 22.77 -7.39 17.72
N LEU A 246 22.55 -8.17 16.66
CA LEU A 246 23.62 -8.73 15.82
C LEU A 246 23.99 -7.84 14.63
N LEU A 247 22.98 -7.26 13.97
CA LEU A 247 23.13 -6.49 12.73
C LEU A 247 22.21 -5.25 12.77
N PRO A 248 22.46 -4.28 13.67
CA PRO A 248 21.60 -3.10 13.84
C PRO A 248 21.44 -2.28 12.54
N LYS A 249 22.44 -2.29 11.66
CA LYS A 249 22.39 -1.64 10.33
C LYS A 249 21.45 -2.32 9.32
N ALA A 250 20.94 -3.51 9.61
CA ALA A 250 20.08 -4.28 8.70
C ALA A 250 18.79 -4.80 9.38
N SER A 251 18.45 -4.29 10.57
CA SER A 251 17.32 -4.78 11.37
C SER A 251 15.98 -4.76 10.62
N LEU A 252 15.66 -3.65 9.97
CA LEU A 252 14.42 -3.50 9.18
C LEU A 252 14.43 -4.42 7.95
N VAL A 253 15.60 -4.56 7.30
CA VAL A 253 15.74 -5.41 6.11
C VAL A 253 15.45 -6.88 6.45
N MET A 254 15.92 -7.36 7.61
CA MET A 254 15.75 -8.75 8.02
C MET A 254 14.27 -9.16 8.12
N MET A 255 13.42 -8.28 8.65
CA MET A 255 11.98 -8.56 8.78
C MET A 255 11.32 -8.83 7.42
N PHE A 256 11.61 -8.00 6.41
CA PHE A 256 11.04 -8.18 5.07
C PHE A 256 11.72 -9.28 4.27
N VAL A 257 13.01 -9.54 4.50
CA VAL A 257 13.71 -10.69 3.90
C VAL A 257 13.09 -12.00 4.39
N VAL A 258 12.77 -12.12 5.69
CA VAL A 258 12.06 -13.29 6.23
C VAL A 258 10.71 -13.46 5.54
N MET A 259 9.94 -12.39 5.36
CA MET A 259 8.68 -12.43 4.61
C MET A 259 8.87 -12.93 3.18
N ALA A 260 9.85 -12.38 2.46
CA ALA A 260 10.13 -12.77 1.07
C ALA A 260 10.55 -14.24 0.98
N VAL A 261 11.45 -14.69 1.86
CA VAL A 261 11.91 -16.09 1.90
C VAL A 261 10.75 -17.03 2.22
N VAL A 262 9.92 -16.72 3.22
CA VAL A 262 8.75 -17.53 3.58
C VAL A 262 7.80 -17.64 2.40
N LEU A 263 7.51 -16.55 1.68
CA LEU A 263 6.64 -16.59 0.51
C LEU A 263 7.23 -17.33 -0.70
N ILE A 264 8.53 -17.23 -0.92
CA ILE A 264 9.21 -17.95 -2.01
C ILE A 264 9.20 -19.46 -1.75
N VAL A 265 9.40 -19.87 -0.50
CA VAL A 265 9.42 -21.29 -0.10
C VAL A 265 8.00 -21.85 0.12
N ARG A 266 7.12 -21.05 0.72
CA ARG A 266 5.72 -21.36 1.03
C ARG A 266 4.80 -20.18 0.69
N PRO A 267 4.28 -20.12 -0.55
CA PRO A 267 3.41 -19.05 -1.06
C PRO A 267 2.24 -18.66 -0.15
N TRP A 268 1.67 -19.62 0.59
CA TRP A 268 0.52 -19.40 1.46
C TRP A 268 0.90 -19.06 2.91
N GLY A 269 2.18 -18.83 3.21
CA GLY A 269 2.69 -18.63 4.58
C GLY A 269 2.89 -19.93 5.34
N LEU A 270 3.28 -19.83 6.61
CA LEU A 270 3.66 -20.96 7.47
C LEU A 270 2.49 -21.90 7.74
N LEU A 271 1.32 -21.36 8.10
CA LEU A 271 0.11 -22.11 8.46
C LEU A 271 -1.11 -21.71 7.61
N GLY A 272 -0.90 -21.05 6.47
CA GLY A 272 -1.99 -20.79 5.52
C GLY A 272 -2.34 -22.02 4.71
N ARG A 273 -3.41 -21.91 3.93
CA ARG A 273 -3.88 -22.98 3.04
C ARG A 273 -3.75 -22.52 1.59
N PRO A 274 -3.47 -23.44 0.65
CA PRO A 274 -3.49 -23.11 -0.77
C PRO A 274 -4.85 -22.52 -1.12
N GLU A 275 -4.83 -21.40 -1.83
CA GLU A 275 -6.05 -20.76 -2.28
C GLU A 275 -6.75 -21.74 -3.23
N ALA A 276 -7.92 -22.23 -2.84
CA ALA A 276 -8.79 -22.94 -3.76
C ALA A 276 -9.06 -21.97 -4.90
N GLN A 277 -8.53 -22.29 -6.09
CA GLN A 277 -8.74 -21.50 -7.30
C GLN A 277 -10.23 -21.24 -7.39
N ALA A 278 -10.62 -19.98 -7.21
CA ALA A 278 -12.01 -19.59 -7.32
C ALA A 278 -12.49 -20.14 -8.67
N ARG A 279 -13.55 -20.96 -8.64
CA ARG A 279 -14.29 -21.33 -9.85
C ARG A 279 -15.09 -20.10 -10.30
N THR A 280 -14.44 -18.96 -10.45
CA THR A 280 -15.13 -17.76 -10.89
C THR A 280 -15.25 -17.82 -12.39
N ALA A 281 -16.49 -18.10 -12.81
CA ALA A 281 -17.08 -17.56 -14.01
C ALA A 281 -16.52 -16.16 -14.27
N GLY A 282 -16.03 -15.96 -15.49
CA GLY A 282 -15.29 -14.77 -15.88
C GLY A 282 -16.04 -13.50 -15.53
N GLY A 283 -15.63 -12.85 -14.44
CA GLY A 283 -15.70 -11.41 -14.33
C GLY A 283 -14.64 -10.85 -15.27
N ALA A 284 -14.86 -11.02 -16.59
CA ALA A 284 -14.09 -10.30 -17.57
C ALA A 284 -14.10 -8.85 -17.12
N LEU A 285 -12.93 -8.26 -16.91
CA LEU A 285 -12.76 -6.83 -17.14
C LEU A 285 -13.05 -6.68 -18.64
N ALA A 286 -14.33 -6.74 -18.98
CA ALA A 286 -14.86 -6.76 -20.33
C ALA A 286 -14.15 -5.61 -21.00
N GLY A 287 -13.36 -5.94 -22.03
CA GLY A 287 -12.50 -4.99 -22.69
C GLY A 287 -13.35 -3.77 -23.04
N GLY A 288 -13.23 -2.71 -22.24
CA GLY A 288 -13.86 -1.45 -22.55
C GLY A 288 -13.36 -1.12 -23.94
N SER A 289 -14.27 -1.04 -24.91
CA SER A 289 -13.92 -0.49 -26.21
C SER A 289 -13.15 0.78 -25.94
N ALA A 290 -11.95 0.90 -26.51
CA ALA A 290 -11.15 2.11 -26.38
C ALA A 290 -12.09 3.30 -26.56
N VAL A 291 -12.21 4.17 -25.54
CA VAL A 291 -12.80 5.48 -25.77
C VAL A 291 -12.00 6.05 -26.91
N GLY A 292 -12.62 6.15 -28.08
CA GLY A 292 -12.05 6.84 -29.21
C GLY A 292 -11.97 8.31 -28.83
N VAL A 293 -10.90 8.69 -28.14
CA VAL A 293 -10.55 10.10 -28.00
C VAL A 293 -10.25 10.55 -29.43
N PRO A 294 -11.02 11.49 -29.99
CA PRO A 294 -10.82 11.90 -31.37
C PRO A 294 -9.36 12.36 -31.52
N ARG A 295 -8.71 11.99 -32.64
CA ARG A 295 -7.30 12.36 -32.88
C ARG A 295 -7.08 13.87 -32.70
N ALA A 296 -8.06 14.69 -33.08
CA ALA A 296 -8.04 16.14 -32.89
C ALA A 296 -7.87 16.57 -31.42
N TRP A 297 -8.53 15.90 -30.45
CA TRP A 297 -8.38 16.21 -29.03
C TRP A 297 -7.01 15.80 -28.50
N VAL A 298 -6.48 14.67 -28.95
CA VAL A 298 -5.12 14.24 -28.59
C VAL A 298 -4.09 15.26 -29.11
N VAL A 299 -4.24 15.69 -30.37
CA VAL A 299 -3.38 16.72 -30.98
C VAL A 299 -3.51 18.05 -30.24
N ALA A 300 -4.73 18.47 -29.89
CA ALA A 300 -4.96 19.71 -29.15
C ALA A 300 -4.32 19.69 -27.76
N VAL A 301 -4.43 18.57 -27.02
CA VAL A 301 -3.79 18.41 -25.71
C VAL A 301 -2.27 18.42 -25.84
N LEU A 302 -1.71 17.71 -26.83
CA LEU A 302 -0.27 17.73 -27.08
C LEU A 302 0.24 19.13 -27.47
N ALA A 303 -0.50 19.85 -28.32
CA ALA A 303 -0.20 21.23 -28.69
C ALA A 303 -0.26 22.15 -27.46
N ALA A 304 -1.26 21.98 -26.60
CA ALA A 304 -1.38 22.73 -25.36
C ALA A 304 -0.22 22.46 -24.40
N LEU A 305 0.19 21.20 -24.23
CA LEU A 305 1.35 20.84 -23.41
C LEU A 305 2.65 21.46 -23.94
N VAL A 306 2.78 21.70 -25.24
CA VAL A 306 3.97 22.36 -25.80
C VAL A 306 3.90 23.90 -25.69
N ALA A 307 2.74 24.49 -25.98
CA ALA A 307 2.57 25.93 -26.18
C ALA A 307 2.15 26.73 -24.94
N VAL A 308 1.47 26.11 -23.97
CA VAL A 308 0.97 26.80 -22.76
C VAL A 308 2.04 27.06 -21.70
N PRO A 309 2.99 26.15 -21.41
CA PRO A 309 3.98 26.34 -20.33
C PRO A 309 4.81 27.64 -20.38
N PRO A 310 5.25 28.16 -21.55
CA PRO A 310 5.93 29.45 -21.63
C PRO A 310 5.10 30.64 -21.10
N LEU A 311 3.77 30.52 -21.09
CA LEU A 311 2.84 31.54 -20.63
C LEU A 311 2.50 31.41 -19.13
N LEU A 312 2.92 30.33 -18.49
CA LEU A 312 2.57 30.04 -17.10
C LEU A 312 3.65 30.54 -16.13
N PRO A 313 3.24 30.97 -14.92
CA PRO A 313 4.17 31.20 -13.82
C PRO A 313 5.00 29.95 -13.49
N THR A 314 6.25 30.15 -13.06
CA THR A 314 7.22 29.08 -12.75
C THR A 314 6.67 27.98 -11.84
N PHE A 315 5.85 28.35 -10.85
CA PHE A 315 5.18 27.39 -9.95
C PHE A 315 4.36 26.35 -10.72
N TYR A 316 3.53 26.80 -11.68
CA TYR A 316 2.70 25.88 -12.46
C TYR A 316 3.52 25.05 -13.44
N VAL A 317 4.64 25.57 -13.93
CA VAL A 317 5.58 24.77 -14.74
C VAL A 317 6.11 23.59 -13.92
N TRP A 318 6.51 23.81 -12.66
CA TRP A 318 6.92 22.71 -11.76
C TRP A 318 5.81 21.72 -11.47
N VAL A 319 4.58 22.19 -11.24
CA VAL A 319 3.41 21.32 -11.08
C VAL A 319 3.17 20.47 -12.33
N LEU A 320 3.34 21.04 -13.53
CA LEU A 320 3.21 20.27 -14.77
C LEU A 320 4.31 19.21 -14.92
N VAL A 321 5.54 19.48 -14.49
CA VAL A 321 6.60 18.46 -14.45
C VAL A 321 6.23 17.32 -13.50
N GLU A 322 5.68 17.62 -12.32
CA GLU A 322 5.17 16.58 -11.41
C GLU A 322 4.08 15.75 -12.07
N ILE A 323 3.10 16.40 -12.70
CA ILE A 323 2.02 15.72 -13.43
C ILE A 323 2.59 14.78 -14.49
N LEU A 324 3.60 15.22 -15.26
CA LEU A 324 4.22 14.40 -16.31
C LEU A 324 4.99 13.20 -15.74
N ALA A 325 5.73 13.39 -14.63
CA ALA A 325 6.44 12.29 -13.97
C ALA A 325 5.45 11.26 -13.42
N PHE A 326 4.43 11.70 -12.69
CA PHE A 326 3.42 10.80 -12.12
C PHE A 326 2.49 10.20 -13.17
N ALA A 327 2.27 10.87 -14.31
CA ALA A 327 1.55 10.30 -15.45
C ALA A 327 2.30 9.11 -16.06
N LEU A 328 3.61 9.22 -16.23
CA LEU A 328 4.45 8.10 -16.66
C LEU A 328 4.48 6.99 -15.61
N PHE A 329 4.57 7.35 -14.32
CA PHE A 329 4.54 6.40 -13.21
C PHE A 329 3.22 5.60 -13.19
N ALA A 330 2.08 6.29 -13.25
CA ALA A 330 0.76 5.68 -13.33
C ALA A 330 0.59 4.83 -14.61
N ALA A 331 1.07 5.30 -15.76
CA ALA A 331 1.02 4.55 -17.02
C ALA A 331 1.83 3.24 -16.96
N SER A 332 2.99 3.26 -16.29
CA SER A 332 3.80 2.06 -16.09
C SER A 332 3.10 1.02 -15.20
N LEU A 333 2.39 1.46 -14.15
CA LEU A 333 1.55 0.57 -13.34
C LEU A 333 0.32 0.06 -14.10
N HIS A 334 -0.28 0.89 -14.96
CA HIS A 334 -1.41 0.51 -15.81
C HIS A 334 -1.06 -0.66 -16.73
N LEU A 335 0.18 -0.78 -17.21
CA LEU A 335 0.61 -1.94 -17.97
C LEU A 335 0.39 -3.24 -17.16
N LEU A 336 0.83 -3.29 -15.90
CA LEU A 336 0.67 -4.46 -15.04
C LEU A 336 -0.79 -4.73 -14.70
N MET A 337 -1.48 -3.71 -14.20
CA MET A 337 -2.83 -3.87 -13.67
C MET A 337 -3.89 -3.93 -14.77
N GLY A 338 -3.84 -2.97 -15.68
CA GLY A 338 -4.77 -2.84 -16.79
C GLY A 338 -4.61 -3.94 -17.83
N THR A 339 -3.38 -4.18 -18.34
CA THR A 339 -3.18 -5.20 -19.39
C THR A 339 -2.84 -6.58 -18.85
N GLY A 340 -2.01 -6.66 -17.81
CA GLY A 340 -1.52 -7.93 -17.26
C GLY A 340 -2.42 -8.55 -16.19
N GLY A 341 -3.39 -7.82 -15.63
CA GLY A 341 -4.20 -8.31 -14.51
C GLY A 341 -3.46 -8.45 -13.20
N MET A 342 -2.26 -7.87 -13.11
CA MET A 342 -1.36 -8.01 -11.96
C MET A 342 -1.40 -6.73 -11.14
N VAL A 343 -1.88 -6.84 -9.90
CA VAL A 343 -1.89 -5.72 -8.96
C VAL A 343 -0.57 -5.69 -8.21
N SER A 344 0.28 -4.69 -8.47
CA SER A 344 1.56 -4.52 -7.77
C SER A 344 1.42 -3.46 -6.68
N PHE A 345 1.60 -3.85 -5.42
CA PHE A 345 1.74 -2.91 -4.29
C PHE A 345 3.20 -2.49 -4.06
N GLY A 346 4.12 -3.05 -4.84
CA GLY A 346 5.54 -2.72 -4.78
C GLY A 346 6.01 -1.69 -5.80
N HIS A 347 5.11 -1.03 -6.53
CA HIS A 347 5.50 -0.20 -7.68
C HIS A 347 6.33 1.05 -7.28
N ALA A 348 6.24 1.50 -6.02
CA ALA A 348 7.16 2.49 -5.46
C ALA A 348 8.63 2.07 -5.57
N ALA A 349 8.94 0.77 -5.52
CA ALA A 349 10.30 0.29 -5.72
C ALA A 349 10.85 0.68 -7.09
N ALA A 350 10.04 0.58 -8.15
CA ALA A 350 10.47 0.97 -9.50
C ALA A 350 10.79 2.47 -9.58
N PHE A 351 9.91 3.30 -9.03
CA PHE A 351 10.08 4.74 -8.99
C PHE A 351 11.28 5.16 -8.14
N GLY A 352 11.31 4.69 -6.90
CA GLY A 352 12.33 5.04 -5.93
C GLY A 352 13.71 4.48 -6.26
N LEU A 353 13.82 3.26 -6.82
CA LEU A 353 15.12 2.74 -7.29
C LEU A 353 15.61 3.44 -8.56
N GLY A 354 14.72 3.95 -9.42
CA GLY A 354 15.12 4.84 -10.50
C GLY A 354 15.64 6.19 -9.98
N ALA A 355 14.90 6.77 -9.03
CA ALA A 355 15.26 7.98 -8.31
C ALA A 355 16.64 7.88 -7.62
N TYR A 356 16.83 6.89 -6.75
CA TYR A 356 18.11 6.59 -6.11
C TYR A 356 19.18 6.16 -7.12
N GLY A 357 18.81 5.42 -8.16
CA GLY A 357 19.72 5.05 -9.25
C GLY A 357 20.36 6.27 -9.91
N SER A 358 19.56 7.28 -10.27
CA SER A 358 20.08 8.55 -10.80
C SER A 358 20.95 9.30 -9.79
N ALA A 359 20.51 9.37 -8.53
CA ALA A 359 21.24 10.08 -7.48
C ALA A 359 22.60 9.43 -7.19
N LEU A 360 22.65 8.10 -7.07
CA LEU A 360 23.87 7.34 -6.83
C LEU A 360 24.84 7.42 -8.01
N LEU A 361 24.33 7.38 -9.26
CA LEU A 361 25.17 7.58 -10.44
C LEU A 361 25.84 8.97 -10.46
N MET A 362 25.15 10.01 -10.00
CA MET A 362 25.76 11.34 -9.89
C MET A 362 26.70 11.46 -8.71
N HIS A 363 26.33 10.94 -7.54
CA HIS A 363 27.08 11.14 -6.31
C HIS A 363 28.35 10.27 -6.26
N TRP A 364 28.22 8.98 -6.60
CA TRP A 364 29.31 8.01 -6.51
C TRP A 364 30.07 7.86 -7.82
N ALA A 365 29.35 7.64 -8.93
CA ALA A 365 29.99 7.46 -10.24
C ALA A 365 30.38 8.79 -10.89
N LYS A 366 30.06 9.94 -10.26
CA LYS A 366 30.30 11.30 -10.77
C LYS A 366 29.80 11.48 -12.20
N ALA A 367 28.76 10.73 -12.56
CA ALA A 367 28.19 10.74 -13.90
C ALA A 367 27.51 12.09 -14.16
N PRO A 368 27.65 12.65 -15.38
CA PRO A 368 26.89 13.84 -15.74
C PRO A 368 25.39 13.51 -15.75
N MET A 369 24.56 14.50 -15.43
CA MET A 369 23.11 14.34 -15.29
C MET A 369 22.44 13.56 -16.44
N PRO A 370 22.76 13.76 -17.74
CA PRO A 370 22.13 12.99 -18.82
C PRO A 370 22.42 11.49 -18.75
N LEU A 371 23.62 11.10 -18.34
CA LEU A 371 24.00 9.69 -18.19
C LEU A 371 23.31 9.08 -16.97
N ALA A 372 23.25 9.82 -15.86
CA ALA A 372 22.50 9.41 -14.68
C ALA A 372 20.99 9.26 -14.96
N PHE A 373 20.41 10.19 -15.72
CA PHE A 373 19.02 10.16 -16.16
C PHE A 373 18.73 8.97 -17.08
N ALA A 374 19.62 8.68 -18.04
CA ALA A 374 19.48 7.53 -18.94
C ALA A 374 19.76 6.18 -18.26
N GLY A 375 20.63 6.15 -17.24
CA GLY A 375 20.98 4.95 -16.48
C GLY A 375 19.93 4.55 -15.45
N ALA A 376 19.21 5.50 -14.86
CA ALA A 376 18.19 5.24 -13.84
C ALA A 376 17.09 4.22 -14.24
N PRO A 377 16.48 4.30 -15.44
CA PRO A 377 15.55 3.28 -15.93
C PRO A 377 16.15 1.87 -15.99
N LEU A 378 17.44 1.75 -16.34
CA LEU A 378 18.13 0.47 -16.44
C LEU A 378 18.38 -0.14 -15.06
N VAL A 379 18.76 0.68 -14.08
CA VAL A 379 18.89 0.24 -12.67
C VAL A 379 17.55 -0.27 -12.16
N ALA A 380 16.47 0.49 -12.37
CA ALA A 380 15.12 0.07 -11.97
C ALA A 380 14.67 -1.21 -12.69
N ALA A 381 14.99 -1.36 -13.99
CA ALA A 381 14.67 -2.56 -14.77
C ALA A 381 15.46 -3.81 -14.32
N LEU A 382 16.75 -3.67 -14.01
CA LEU A 382 17.58 -4.74 -13.48
C LEU A 382 17.06 -5.25 -12.14
N CYS A 383 16.77 -4.32 -11.24
CA CYS A 383 16.16 -4.62 -9.98
C CYS A 383 14.78 -5.29 -10.20
N ALA A 384 13.91 -4.72 -11.06
CA ALA A 384 12.61 -5.32 -11.41
C ALA A 384 12.73 -6.73 -12.00
N ALA A 385 13.77 -7.01 -12.79
CA ALA A 385 14.04 -8.35 -13.31
C ALA A 385 14.36 -9.34 -12.17
N LEU A 386 15.17 -8.93 -11.21
CA LEU A 386 15.57 -9.76 -10.08
C LEU A 386 14.36 -10.17 -9.22
N TYR A 387 13.62 -9.20 -8.67
CA TYR A 387 12.49 -9.53 -7.79
C TYR A 387 11.24 -9.98 -8.55
N GLY A 388 11.00 -9.44 -9.75
CA GLY A 388 9.89 -9.86 -10.61
C GLY A 388 9.91 -11.36 -10.90
N TYR A 389 11.09 -11.96 -11.02
CA TYR A 389 11.26 -13.41 -11.25
C TYR A 389 10.61 -14.27 -10.14
N PHE A 390 10.65 -13.79 -8.90
CA PHE A 390 10.01 -14.44 -7.76
C PHE A 390 8.52 -14.09 -7.68
N CYS A 391 8.16 -12.82 -7.89
CA CYS A 391 6.78 -12.35 -7.81
C CYS A 391 5.84 -13.10 -8.74
N VAL A 392 6.21 -13.25 -10.03
CA VAL A 392 5.31 -13.81 -11.07
C VAL A 392 5.01 -15.31 -10.91
N ARG A 393 5.57 -15.97 -9.89
CA ARG A 393 5.29 -17.37 -9.56
C ARG A 393 4.09 -17.52 -8.61
N LEU A 394 3.62 -16.42 -8.05
CA LEU A 394 2.56 -16.39 -7.05
C LEU A 394 1.22 -15.97 -7.67
N THR A 395 0.11 -16.40 -7.06
CA THR A 395 -1.23 -15.97 -7.47
C THR A 395 -1.51 -14.53 -7.05
N SER A 396 -2.51 -13.89 -7.67
CA SER A 396 -2.82 -12.44 -7.60
C SER A 396 -2.53 -11.78 -6.25
N ILE A 397 -3.11 -12.29 -5.16
CA ILE A 397 -2.96 -11.66 -3.84
C ILE A 397 -1.54 -11.83 -3.30
N TYR A 398 -0.96 -13.02 -3.39
CA TYR A 398 0.41 -13.28 -2.94
C TYR A 398 1.46 -12.58 -3.82
N PHE A 399 1.21 -12.42 -5.12
CA PHE A 399 1.99 -11.57 -6.01
C PHE A 399 2.02 -10.13 -5.46
N ALA A 400 0.85 -9.58 -5.15
CA ALA A 400 0.75 -8.22 -4.62
C ALA A 400 1.52 -8.07 -3.30
N MET A 401 1.37 -9.04 -2.38
CA MET A 401 2.10 -9.01 -1.09
C MET A 401 3.61 -9.18 -1.24
N LEU A 402 4.09 -10.04 -2.15
CA LEU A 402 5.53 -10.19 -2.38
C LEU A 402 6.11 -8.94 -3.06
N THR A 403 5.38 -8.29 -3.97
CA THR A 403 5.83 -6.99 -4.52
C THR A 403 5.96 -5.93 -3.43
N LEU A 404 5.00 -5.86 -2.50
CA LEU A 404 5.07 -4.99 -1.32
C LEU A 404 6.32 -5.30 -0.47
N ALA A 405 6.59 -6.58 -0.20
CA ALA A 405 7.78 -7.00 0.54
C ALA A 405 9.06 -6.50 -0.13
N PHE A 406 9.20 -6.66 -1.45
CA PHE A 406 10.38 -6.16 -2.16
C PHE A 406 10.51 -4.65 -2.14
N ALA A 407 9.41 -3.91 -2.24
CA ALA A 407 9.45 -2.45 -2.05
C ALA A 407 9.91 -2.07 -0.64
N GLN A 408 9.46 -2.81 0.38
CA GLN A 408 9.89 -2.57 1.76
C GLN A 408 11.32 -3.02 2.04
N ILE A 409 11.82 -4.07 1.38
CA ILE A 409 13.26 -4.40 1.40
C ILE A 409 14.05 -3.25 0.80
N ALA A 410 13.65 -2.73 -0.36
CA ALA A 410 14.34 -1.62 -1.01
C ALA A 410 14.29 -0.34 -0.15
N TYR A 411 13.14 -0.04 0.45
CA TYR A 411 12.98 1.04 1.44
C TYR A 411 13.93 0.86 2.62
N ALA A 412 13.92 -0.31 3.27
CA ALA A 412 14.72 -0.59 4.46
C ALA A 412 16.22 -0.49 4.17
N ILE A 413 16.67 -1.01 3.02
CA ILE A 413 18.06 -0.87 2.57
C ILE A 413 18.43 0.60 2.44
N VAL A 414 17.62 1.36 1.72
CA VAL A 414 17.87 2.79 1.47
C VAL A 414 17.81 3.61 2.76
N HIS A 415 16.90 3.29 3.67
CA HIS A 415 16.70 4.00 4.93
C HIS A 415 17.80 3.71 5.96
N GLN A 416 18.35 2.50 6.00
CA GLN A 416 19.39 2.11 6.97
C GLN A 416 20.83 2.28 6.46
N TRP A 417 21.05 2.39 5.14
CA TRP A 417 22.40 2.42 4.54
C TRP A 417 22.98 3.84 4.41
N TYR A 418 23.23 4.49 5.54
CA TYR A 418 23.79 5.86 5.61
C TYR A 418 25.01 6.08 4.72
N ASP A 419 25.94 5.13 4.69
CA ASP A 419 27.21 5.26 3.98
C ASP A 419 27.05 5.41 2.46
N VAL A 420 25.96 4.92 1.86
CA VAL A 420 25.76 4.92 0.39
C VAL A 420 24.57 5.79 -0.02
N THR A 421 23.45 5.70 0.70
CA THR A 421 22.18 6.33 0.33
C THR A 421 21.85 7.56 1.18
N GLY A 422 22.68 7.89 2.17
CA GLY A 422 22.40 8.96 3.13
C GLY A 422 21.38 8.57 4.21
N GLY A 423 20.85 7.34 4.17
CA GLY A 423 19.89 6.84 5.16
C GLY A 423 18.59 7.63 5.14
N ASP A 424 18.08 7.97 6.33
CA ASP A 424 16.90 8.84 6.51
C ASP A 424 17.11 10.28 6.02
N ASN A 425 18.35 10.77 5.99
CA ASN A 425 18.67 12.10 5.44
C ASN A 425 18.51 12.18 3.91
N GLY A 426 18.50 11.03 3.24
CA GLY A 426 18.49 10.96 1.77
C GLY A 426 19.75 11.56 1.13
N LEU A 427 19.69 11.76 -0.20
CA LEU A 427 20.76 12.42 -0.96
C LEU A 427 20.26 13.76 -1.49
N LEU A 428 21.02 14.82 -1.21
CA LEU A 428 20.73 16.19 -1.63
C LEU A 428 21.66 16.63 -2.76
N GLY A 429 21.31 17.72 -3.45
CA GLY A 429 22.15 18.31 -4.49
C GLY A 429 22.02 17.63 -5.85
N ILE A 430 20.93 16.90 -6.10
CA ILE A 430 20.68 16.19 -7.36
C ILE A 430 19.98 17.13 -8.35
N TRP A 431 20.68 18.18 -8.75
CA TRP A 431 20.15 19.24 -9.60
C TRP A 431 20.29 18.91 -11.10
N PRO A 432 19.43 19.47 -11.96
CA PRO A 432 19.59 19.37 -13.41
C PRO A 432 20.93 19.97 -13.87
N ALA A 433 21.45 19.50 -15.00
CA ALA A 433 22.62 20.12 -15.63
C ALA A 433 22.38 21.62 -15.87
N PRO A 434 23.41 22.49 -15.88
CA PRO A 434 23.24 23.94 -15.99
C PRO A 434 22.41 24.39 -17.21
N TRP A 435 22.51 23.68 -18.33
CA TRP A 435 21.74 23.95 -19.54
C TRP A 435 20.26 23.56 -19.42
N LEU A 436 19.90 22.63 -18.52
CA LEU A 436 18.54 22.21 -18.16
C LEU A 436 18.01 22.88 -16.87
N ALA A 437 18.82 23.66 -16.16
CA ALA A 437 18.42 24.26 -14.88
C ALA A 437 17.23 25.23 -15.00
N ALA A 438 17.00 25.79 -16.18
CA ALA A 438 15.84 26.66 -16.41
C ALA A 438 14.53 25.84 -16.37
N PRO A 439 13.50 26.28 -15.61
CA PRO A 439 12.26 25.52 -15.41
C PRO A 439 11.59 25.07 -16.72
N LEU A 440 11.55 25.96 -17.71
CA LEU A 440 10.93 25.67 -19.00
C LEU A 440 11.72 24.62 -19.81
N ARG A 441 13.06 24.63 -19.73
CA ARG A 441 13.91 23.64 -20.42
C ARG A 441 13.78 22.27 -19.77
N TYR A 442 13.77 22.23 -18.44
CA TYR A 442 13.53 21.00 -17.70
C TYR A 442 12.13 20.44 -17.98
N TYR A 443 11.13 21.33 -18.09
CA TYR A 443 9.78 20.94 -18.50
C TYR A 443 9.75 20.22 -19.85
N TYR A 444 10.44 20.73 -20.87
CA TYR A 444 10.48 20.05 -22.17
C TYR A 444 11.23 18.71 -22.15
N LEU A 445 12.26 18.55 -21.30
CA LEU A 445 12.88 17.25 -21.05
C LEU A 445 11.87 16.28 -20.41
N ALA A 446 11.16 16.70 -19.38
CA ALA A 446 10.14 15.87 -18.73
C ALA A 446 9.00 15.52 -19.69
N LEU A 447 8.53 16.48 -20.49
CA LEU A 447 7.48 16.26 -21.49
C LEU A 447 7.92 15.24 -22.53
N THR A 448 9.14 15.36 -23.07
CA THR A 448 9.65 14.42 -24.06
C THR A 448 9.84 13.02 -23.48
N ALA A 449 10.47 12.90 -22.30
CA ALA A 449 10.66 11.62 -21.62
C ALA A 449 9.32 10.93 -21.30
N SER A 450 8.36 11.66 -20.72
CA SER A 450 7.04 11.12 -20.39
C SER A 450 6.19 10.83 -21.63
N ALA A 451 6.20 11.69 -22.65
CA ALA A 451 5.44 11.44 -23.88
C ALA A 451 5.98 10.23 -24.64
N VAL A 452 7.31 10.11 -24.77
CA VAL A 452 7.95 8.93 -25.38
C VAL A 452 7.66 7.69 -24.54
N GLY A 453 7.80 7.75 -23.22
CA GLY A 453 7.52 6.60 -22.35
C GLY A 453 6.07 6.12 -22.42
N ILE A 454 5.11 7.04 -22.34
CA ILE A 454 3.68 6.74 -22.41
C ILE A 454 3.30 6.20 -23.80
N THR A 455 3.85 6.75 -24.88
CA THR A 455 3.59 6.24 -26.24
C THR A 455 4.18 4.85 -26.45
N LEU A 456 5.41 4.59 -25.98
CA LEU A 456 5.99 3.25 -26.02
C LEU A 456 5.18 2.24 -25.21
N LEU A 457 4.74 2.59 -24.00
CA LEU A 457 3.84 1.76 -23.20
C LEU A 457 2.51 1.47 -23.93
N ALA A 458 1.93 2.48 -24.60
CA ALA A 458 0.72 2.31 -25.39
C ALA A 458 0.94 1.36 -26.59
N LEU A 459 2.09 1.45 -27.25
CA LEU A 459 2.48 0.57 -28.36
C LEU A 459 2.68 -0.86 -27.86
N ILE A 460 3.42 -1.06 -26.76
CA ILE A 460 3.65 -2.37 -26.12
C ILE A 460 2.30 -3.01 -25.73
N GLY A 461 1.39 -2.22 -25.17
CA GLY A 461 0.06 -2.69 -24.76
C GLY A 461 -0.87 -3.07 -25.94
N ARG A 462 -0.55 -2.65 -27.17
CA ARG A 462 -1.28 -2.99 -28.41
C ARG A 462 -0.55 -4.02 -29.27
N ALA A 463 0.74 -4.20 -29.07
CA ALA A 463 1.57 -5.19 -29.74
C ALA A 463 1.10 -6.62 -29.39
N PRO A 464 1.54 -7.66 -30.15
CA PRO A 464 1.23 -9.06 -29.83
C PRO A 464 1.53 -9.42 -28.37
N PHE A 465 2.62 -8.88 -27.82
CA PHE A 465 2.96 -8.98 -26.41
C PHE A 465 1.82 -8.51 -25.48
N GLY A 466 1.33 -7.28 -25.65
CA GLY A 466 0.21 -6.75 -24.88
C GLY A 466 -1.09 -7.55 -25.07
N LEU A 467 -1.33 -8.09 -26.26
CA LEU A 467 -2.49 -8.95 -26.53
C LEU A 467 -2.39 -10.30 -25.81
N THR A 468 -1.21 -10.91 -25.79
CA THR A 468 -0.96 -12.14 -25.01
C THR A 468 -1.12 -11.91 -23.51
N LEU A 469 -0.67 -10.77 -22.98
CA LEU A 469 -0.89 -10.40 -21.57
C LEU A 469 -2.38 -10.29 -21.22
N ARG A 470 -3.20 -9.69 -22.10
CA ARG A 470 -4.65 -9.63 -21.89
C ARG A 470 -5.28 -11.02 -21.92
N ALA A 471 -4.84 -11.89 -22.82
CA ALA A 471 -5.30 -13.27 -22.85
C ALA A 471 -4.95 -14.05 -21.57
N VAL A 472 -3.74 -13.85 -21.04
CA VAL A 472 -3.28 -14.40 -19.76
C VAL A 472 -4.12 -13.87 -18.60
N ARG A 473 -4.37 -12.55 -18.56
CA ARG A 473 -5.23 -11.90 -17.57
C ARG A 473 -6.64 -12.49 -17.58
N ASP A 474 -7.24 -12.62 -18.77
CA ASP A 474 -8.63 -13.00 -18.90
C ASP A 474 -8.83 -14.50 -18.62
N HIS A 475 -7.95 -15.38 -19.15
CA HIS A 475 -8.00 -16.83 -18.92
C HIS A 475 -6.61 -17.48 -18.99
N ALA A 476 -5.85 -17.39 -17.89
CA ALA A 476 -4.50 -17.97 -17.77
C ALA A 476 -4.40 -19.44 -18.24
N ARG A 477 -5.30 -20.32 -17.77
CA ARG A 477 -5.28 -21.75 -18.15
C ARG A 477 -5.47 -21.98 -19.65
N ARG A 478 -6.28 -21.16 -20.34
CA ARG A 478 -6.49 -21.28 -21.78
C ARG A 478 -5.27 -20.77 -22.55
N ALA A 479 -4.67 -19.68 -22.09
CA ALA A 479 -3.42 -19.18 -22.66
C ALA A 479 -2.31 -20.25 -22.56
N GLU A 480 -2.18 -20.91 -21.41
CA GLU A 480 -1.21 -22.00 -21.21
C GLU A 480 -1.47 -23.19 -22.12
N ALA A 481 -2.74 -23.60 -22.31
CA ALA A 481 -3.10 -24.70 -23.19
C ALA A 481 -2.74 -24.46 -24.67
N VAL A 482 -2.68 -23.20 -25.11
CA VAL A 482 -2.26 -22.80 -26.47
C VAL A 482 -0.73 -22.59 -26.56
N GLY A 483 0.01 -22.90 -25.48
CA GLY A 483 1.47 -22.85 -25.45
C GLY A 483 2.06 -21.50 -25.00
N VAL A 484 1.25 -20.56 -24.49
CA VAL A 484 1.76 -19.28 -23.98
C VAL A 484 2.47 -19.51 -22.64
N ASN A 485 3.76 -19.14 -22.58
CA ASN A 485 4.49 -19.13 -21.32
C ASN A 485 4.08 -17.92 -20.46
N ILE A 486 3.09 -18.13 -19.59
CA ILE A 486 2.53 -17.10 -18.70
C ILE A 486 3.63 -16.35 -17.94
N ARG A 487 4.54 -17.11 -17.30
CA ARG A 487 5.56 -16.57 -16.40
C ARG A 487 6.51 -15.61 -17.12
N VAL A 488 6.95 -15.96 -18.33
CA VAL A 488 7.84 -15.10 -19.12
C VAL A 488 7.14 -13.81 -19.51
N HIS A 489 5.86 -13.86 -19.91
CA HIS A 489 5.11 -12.66 -20.30
C HIS A 489 4.86 -11.75 -19.11
N GLN A 490 4.43 -12.30 -17.97
CA GLN A 490 4.23 -11.53 -16.74
C GLN A 490 5.56 -10.93 -16.23
N TRP A 491 6.65 -11.68 -16.28
CA TRP A 491 7.97 -11.21 -15.85
C TRP A 491 8.50 -10.09 -16.73
N THR A 492 8.43 -10.26 -18.05
CA THR A 492 8.84 -9.21 -18.99
C THR A 492 7.99 -7.95 -18.84
N ALA A 493 6.67 -8.09 -18.60
CA ALA A 493 5.80 -6.95 -18.31
C ALA A 493 6.23 -6.22 -17.03
N PHE A 494 6.62 -6.97 -15.99
CA PHE A 494 7.14 -6.43 -14.73
C PHE A 494 8.45 -5.65 -14.93
N VAL A 495 9.38 -6.16 -15.74
CA VAL A 495 10.62 -5.47 -16.09
C VAL A 495 10.36 -4.18 -16.87
N VAL A 496 9.48 -4.24 -17.88
CA VAL A 496 9.09 -3.07 -18.68
C VAL A 496 8.43 -2.00 -17.81
N ALA A 497 7.50 -2.40 -16.93
CA ALA A 497 6.88 -1.48 -15.98
C ALA A 497 7.92 -0.88 -15.01
N GLY A 498 8.90 -1.68 -14.57
CA GLY A 498 10.03 -1.23 -13.76
C GLY A 498 10.89 -0.18 -14.44
N PHE A 499 11.22 -0.39 -15.73
CA PHE A 499 11.98 0.56 -16.55
C PHE A 499 11.29 1.93 -16.62
N PHE A 500 10.01 1.95 -17.02
CA PHE A 500 9.27 3.21 -17.15
C PHE A 500 8.93 3.86 -15.80
N GLY A 501 8.73 3.06 -14.75
CA GLY A 501 8.63 3.55 -13.37
C GLY A 501 9.93 4.23 -12.92
N GLY A 502 11.08 3.66 -13.27
CA GLY A 502 12.39 4.25 -12.99
C GLY A 502 12.66 5.55 -13.77
N LEU A 503 12.20 5.62 -15.02
CA LEU A 503 12.25 6.86 -15.82
C LEU A 503 11.40 7.98 -15.21
N ALA A 504 10.24 7.64 -14.65
CA ALA A 504 9.41 8.58 -13.91
C ALA A 504 10.12 9.06 -12.62
N GLY A 505 10.76 8.14 -11.89
CA GLY A 505 11.56 8.46 -10.70
C GLY A 505 12.74 9.38 -11.00
N ALA A 506 13.47 9.14 -12.09
CA ALA A 506 14.56 10.01 -12.54
C ALA A 506 14.05 11.42 -12.85
N THR A 507 12.97 11.53 -13.62
CA THR A 507 12.32 12.83 -13.93
C THR A 507 11.89 13.57 -12.66
N PHE A 508 11.49 12.86 -11.62
CA PHE A 508 11.05 13.46 -10.37
C PHE A 508 12.20 13.89 -9.44
N VAL A 509 13.29 13.12 -9.35
CA VAL A 509 14.41 13.47 -8.46
C VAL A 509 15.11 14.75 -8.89
N PHE A 510 15.38 14.90 -10.18
CA PHE A 510 15.99 16.11 -10.73
C PHE A 510 15.10 17.34 -10.61
N LEU A 511 13.78 17.13 -10.56
CA LEU A 511 12.81 18.18 -10.23
C LEU A 511 12.95 18.61 -8.76
N LYS A 512 13.01 17.65 -7.83
CA LYS A 512 13.06 17.91 -6.39
C LYS A 512 14.45 18.30 -5.87
N GLY A 513 15.51 18.07 -6.66
CA GLY A 513 16.89 18.34 -6.26
C GLY A 513 17.41 17.38 -5.18
N SER A 514 16.63 16.38 -4.81
CA SER A 514 16.87 15.51 -3.66
C SER A 514 16.09 14.20 -3.81
N VAL A 515 16.55 13.17 -3.11
CA VAL A 515 15.88 11.87 -3.03
C VAL A 515 15.83 11.41 -1.58
N PHE A 516 14.66 10.96 -1.13
CA PHE A 516 14.41 10.49 0.25
C PHE A 516 13.85 9.07 0.25
N PRO A 517 14.06 8.28 1.33
CA PRO A 517 13.57 6.90 1.41
C PRO A 517 12.05 6.77 1.21
N ASP A 518 11.27 7.80 1.55
CA ASP A 518 9.81 7.79 1.41
C ASP A 518 9.31 7.52 -0.01
N TYR A 519 10.14 7.74 -1.03
CA TYR A 519 9.80 7.40 -2.42
C TYR A 519 9.74 5.88 -2.68
N LEU A 520 10.24 5.05 -1.75
CA LEU A 520 10.10 3.58 -1.75
C LEU A 520 9.03 3.09 -0.76
N ALA A 521 8.46 3.98 0.05
CA ALA A 521 7.51 3.61 1.09
C ALA A 521 6.17 3.13 0.49
N VAL A 522 5.42 2.36 1.27
CA VAL A 522 4.12 1.80 0.85
C VAL A 522 3.14 2.86 0.38
N ARG A 523 3.13 4.03 1.04
CA ARG A 523 2.27 5.15 0.67
C ARG A 523 2.48 5.57 -0.79
N MET A 524 3.74 5.63 -1.25
CA MET A 524 4.08 6.01 -2.63
C MET A 524 3.58 5.00 -3.66
N SER A 525 3.41 3.72 -3.30
CA SER A 525 2.85 2.70 -4.20
C SER A 525 1.34 2.87 -4.41
N VAL A 526 0.64 3.52 -3.49
CA VAL A 526 -0.82 3.65 -3.56
C VAL A 526 -1.24 4.83 -4.45
N GLU A 527 -0.46 5.90 -4.52
CA GLU A 527 -0.75 7.05 -5.39
C GLU A 527 -0.98 6.68 -6.86
N PRO A 528 -0.08 5.97 -7.57
CA PRO A 528 -0.32 5.60 -8.97
C PRO A 528 -1.50 4.64 -9.12
N LEU A 529 -1.80 3.81 -8.10
CA LEU A 529 -2.97 2.94 -8.10
C LEU A 529 -4.25 3.76 -8.12
N VAL A 530 -4.32 4.78 -7.26
CA VAL A 530 -5.41 5.77 -7.20
C VAL A 530 -5.55 6.49 -8.55
N MET A 531 -4.44 6.98 -9.11
CA MET A 531 -4.43 7.69 -10.39
C MET A 531 -5.00 6.82 -11.53
N VAL A 532 -4.58 5.57 -11.61
CA VAL A 532 -5.09 4.64 -12.63
C VAL A 532 -6.58 4.34 -12.43
N LEU A 533 -7.03 4.16 -11.19
CA LEU A 533 -8.44 3.91 -10.88
C LEU A 533 -9.32 5.13 -11.17
N LEU A 534 -8.85 6.34 -10.79
CA LEU A 534 -9.51 7.62 -11.04
C LEU A 534 -9.74 7.85 -12.54
N GLY A 535 -8.71 7.64 -13.35
CA GLY A 535 -8.82 7.74 -14.80
C GLY A 535 -9.59 6.59 -15.45
N GLY A 536 -9.57 5.41 -14.83
CA GLY A 536 -10.25 4.19 -15.28
C GLY A 536 -9.27 3.12 -15.77
N VAL A 537 -9.28 1.96 -15.11
CA VAL A 537 -8.36 0.82 -15.39
C VAL A 537 -8.53 0.26 -16.80
N GLN A 538 -9.73 0.39 -17.39
CA GLN A 538 -10.04 -0.20 -18.69
C GLN A 538 -9.48 0.59 -19.87
N VAL A 539 -9.07 1.85 -19.67
CA VAL A 539 -8.58 2.74 -20.73
C VAL A 539 -7.15 3.15 -20.42
N PHE A 540 -6.20 2.88 -21.33
CA PHE A 540 -4.79 3.24 -21.12
C PHE A 540 -4.59 4.75 -20.89
N ALA A 541 -5.31 5.60 -21.63
CA ALA A 541 -5.29 7.05 -21.44
C ALA A 541 -5.85 7.49 -20.06
N GLY A 542 -6.53 6.60 -19.34
CA GLY A 542 -6.96 6.84 -17.96
C GLY A 542 -5.80 7.11 -17.03
N ALA A 543 -4.69 6.38 -17.13
CA ALA A 543 -3.55 6.57 -16.24
C ALA A 543 -2.95 8.00 -16.26
N PRO A 544 -2.57 8.58 -17.41
CA PRO A 544 -2.05 9.96 -17.43
C PRO A 544 -3.11 11.00 -17.09
N VAL A 545 -4.38 10.81 -17.48
CA VAL A 545 -5.47 11.74 -17.13
C VAL A 545 -5.75 11.71 -15.63
N GLY A 546 -5.79 10.53 -15.03
CA GLY A 546 -5.98 10.36 -13.59
C GLY A 546 -4.81 10.92 -12.79
N ALA A 547 -3.57 10.79 -13.27
CA ALA A 547 -2.42 11.44 -12.65
C ALA A 547 -2.53 12.98 -12.68
N ALA A 548 -2.95 13.55 -13.81
CA ALA A 548 -3.18 14.99 -13.93
C ALA A 548 -4.29 15.47 -12.97
N ILE A 549 -5.42 14.78 -12.93
CA ILE A 549 -6.54 15.14 -12.02
C ILE A 549 -6.08 15.02 -10.57
N TYR A 550 -5.45 13.90 -10.20
CA TYR A 550 -4.99 13.67 -8.82
C TYR A 550 -4.00 14.75 -8.38
N LYS A 551 -2.97 15.03 -9.19
CA LYS A 551 -1.95 16.02 -8.84
C LYS A 551 -2.47 17.46 -8.84
N LEU A 552 -3.40 17.81 -9.73
CA LEU A 552 -4.06 19.12 -9.68
C LEU A 552 -4.92 19.24 -8.42
N LEU A 553 -5.68 18.20 -8.09
CA LEU A 553 -6.51 18.17 -6.90
C LEU A 553 -5.66 18.26 -5.63
N ASP A 554 -4.56 17.51 -5.57
CA ASP A 554 -3.57 17.55 -4.48
C ASP A 554 -2.96 18.95 -4.32
N THR A 555 -2.57 19.57 -5.44
CA THR A 555 -2.02 20.95 -5.44
C THR A 555 -3.04 21.97 -4.96
N VAL A 556 -4.30 21.86 -5.42
CA VAL A 556 -5.38 22.77 -5.02
C VAL A 556 -5.74 22.55 -3.55
N ALA A 557 -5.93 21.29 -3.12
CA ALA A 557 -6.28 20.95 -1.75
C ALA A 557 -5.20 21.46 -0.77
N THR A 558 -3.93 21.15 -1.02
CA THR A 558 -2.81 21.60 -0.18
C THR A 558 -2.69 23.13 -0.11
N ARG A 559 -3.12 23.85 -1.16
CA ARG A 559 -3.10 25.32 -1.18
C ARG A 559 -4.21 25.94 -0.33
N TYR A 560 -5.38 25.33 -0.28
CA TYR A 560 -6.57 25.90 0.38
C TYR A 560 -6.86 25.32 1.77
N THR A 561 -6.40 24.11 2.06
CA THR A 561 -6.66 23.43 3.32
C THR A 561 -5.39 22.77 3.87
N GLU A 562 -5.19 22.89 5.19
CA GLU A 562 -4.15 22.12 5.86
C GLU A 562 -4.47 20.62 5.90
N TYR A 563 -5.76 20.28 5.86
CA TYR A 563 -6.34 18.94 5.87
C TYR A 563 -6.66 18.43 4.46
N TRP A 564 -5.64 18.40 3.60
CA TRP A 564 -5.78 18.00 2.20
C TRP A 564 -6.05 16.50 2.03
N GLN A 565 -5.64 15.65 2.98
CA GLN A 565 -5.83 14.20 2.93
C GLN A 565 -7.30 13.84 3.13
N VAL A 566 -8.04 14.54 4.00
CA VAL A 566 -9.49 14.36 4.12
C VAL A 566 -10.20 14.71 2.81
N VAL A 567 -9.81 15.79 2.15
CA VAL A 567 -10.41 16.20 0.86
C VAL A 567 -10.17 15.13 -0.21
N LEU A 568 -8.93 14.66 -0.35
CA LEU A 568 -8.61 13.58 -1.28
C LEU A 568 -9.34 12.29 -0.91
N GLY A 569 -9.29 11.88 0.36
CA GLY A 569 -9.97 10.68 0.85
C GLY A 569 -11.47 10.71 0.58
N ALA A 570 -12.15 11.83 0.87
CA ALA A 570 -13.57 11.99 0.57
C ALA A 570 -13.87 11.87 -0.93
N ILE A 571 -13.08 12.50 -1.78
CA ILE A 571 -13.24 12.41 -3.25
C ILE A 571 -13.03 10.98 -3.73
N LEU A 572 -12.04 10.27 -3.21
CA LEU A 572 -11.80 8.86 -3.54
C LEU A 572 -12.93 7.95 -3.05
N MET A 573 -13.48 8.20 -1.86
CA MET A 573 -14.65 7.46 -1.37
C MET A 573 -15.86 7.67 -2.29
N VAL A 574 -16.16 8.93 -2.65
CA VAL A 574 -17.26 9.25 -3.58
C VAL A 574 -17.02 8.59 -4.94
N LEU A 575 -15.80 8.64 -5.45
CA LEU A 575 -15.45 8.00 -6.72
C LEU A 575 -15.70 6.49 -6.68
N VAL A 576 -15.23 5.79 -5.65
CA VAL A 576 -15.42 4.34 -5.53
C VAL A 576 -16.90 3.97 -5.39
N LEU A 577 -17.65 4.75 -4.61
CA LEU A 577 -19.06 4.46 -4.32
C LEU A 577 -20.01 4.82 -5.46
N VAL A 578 -19.72 5.89 -6.21
CA VAL A 578 -20.61 6.43 -7.26
C VAL A 578 -20.14 6.06 -8.67
N PHE A 579 -18.82 5.98 -8.90
CA PHE A 579 -18.21 5.78 -10.21
C PHE A 579 -17.28 4.55 -10.24
N PRO A 580 -17.80 3.32 -10.06
CA PRO A 580 -17.00 2.10 -9.97
C PRO A 580 -16.29 1.72 -11.29
N ARG A 581 -16.33 2.53 -12.35
CA ARG A 581 -15.56 2.33 -13.60
C ARG A 581 -14.52 3.43 -13.87
N GLY A 582 -14.35 4.39 -12.97
CA GLY A 582 -13.52 5.58 -13.16
C GLY A 582 -14.14 6.60 -14.12
N ILE A 583 -13.55 7.79 -14.21
CA ILE A 583 -14.13 8.95 -14.90
C ILE A 583 -14.30 8.67 -16.41
N LEU A 584 -13.26 8.15 -17.07
CA LEU A 584 -13.33 7.86 -18.52
C LEU A 584 -14.19 6.64 -18.84
N GLY A 585 -14.35 5.71 -17.89
CA GLY A 585 -15.21 4.55 -18.04
C GLY A 585 -16.68 4.95 -18.20
N VAL A 586 -17.16 5.89 -17.39
CA VAL A 586 -18.57 6.36 -17.45
C VAL A 586 -18.84 7.19 -18.71
N LEU A 587 -17.89 8.04 -19.11
CA LEU A 587 -18.00 8.81 -20.36
C LEU A 587 -18.07 7.92 -21.61
N SER A 588 -17.52 6.71 -21.55
CA SER A 588 -17.56 5.73 -22.65
C SER A 588 -18.93 5.12 -22.88
N GLU A 589 -19.71 4.89 -21.81
CA GLU A 589 -21.03 4.26 -21.89
C GLU A 589 -22.10 5.22 -22.39
N ARG A 590 -22.02 6.50 -21.98
CA ARG A 590 -22.93 7.55 -22.45
C ARG A 590 -22.86 7.82 -23.96
N ARG A 591 -21.81 7.37 -24.65
CA ARG A 591 -21.72 7.46 -26.12
C ARG A 591 -22.35 6.25 -26.84
N ARG A 592 -22.79 5.23 -26.11
CA ARG A 592 -23.38 3.99 -26.66
C ARG A 592 -24.92 3.93 -26.56
N GLY A 593 -25.53 4.77 -25.75
CA GLY A 593 -26.98 5.00 -25.73
C GLY A 593 -27.28 6.36 -26.34
#